data_AF-A0A0B2VUC2-F1
#
_entry.id   AF-A0A0B2VUC2-F1
#
_cell.length_a   1.000
_cell.length_b   1.000
_cell.length_c   1.000
_cell.angle_alpha   90.00
_cell.angle_beta   90.00
_cell.angle_gamma   90.00
#
_symmetry.space_group_name_H-M   'P 1'
#
loop_
_entity.id
_entity.type
_entity.pdbx_description
1 polymer ?
#
loop_
_entity_poly.entity_id
_entity_poly.type
_entity_poly.pdbx_seq_one_letter_code
_entity_poly.pdbx_strand_id
1 'polypeptide(L)'
;MNLCVSERAEVGKVDLSKDYHHWERLDDGERFFISRVLAFFAASDGIVNENLVDRFAQEVQIPEARFFYGFQIMIENIHSEMYSKMIETYIRDEAERTKLFNAINEFEFIKKKADWALRWIADTKAPYAERVIAFAAVEGIFFSGSFAAIFWLKKRGLMPGLTHSNELISRDEGLHRDFACLMFSHLKKKPSPGRIYEIINEAVRIEQEYLTEALPVDLIGMNCRLMSQYIEYVADHLLTELNCAKLYNAENPFDFMTRISVEAKTNFFEKRVSEYQKAGVLCVETDKDFNMDADF
;
A
#
# COMPACT_ATOMS: atom_id res chain seq x y z
N MET A 1 9.69 -0.27 17.75
CA MET A 1 8.33 -0.15 18.33
C MET A 1 7.79 1.28 18.33
N ASN A 2 8.53 2.32 18.74
CA ASN A 2 8.02 3.70 18.76
C ASN A 2 7.64 4.30 17.39
N LEU A 3 8.23 3.83 16.29
CA LEU A 3 7.84 4.23 14.93
C LEU A 3 6.51 3.61 14.46
N CYS A 4 6.00 2.60 15.17
CA CYS A 4 4.82 1.86 14.72
C CYS A 4 3.50 2.58 15.04
N VAL A 5 3.48 3.56 15.96
CA VAL A 5 2.23 4.01 16.62
C VAL A 5 1.84 5.45 16.29
N SER A 6 2.77 6.34 15.95
CA SER A 6 2.48 7.79 15.98
C SER A 6 1.79 8.36 14.74
N GLU A 7 1.78 7.65 13.62
CA GLU A 7 1.16 8.10 12.39
C GLU A 7 0.60 6.88 11.66
N ARG A 8 -0.70 6.62 11.73
CA ARG A 8 -1.34 5.51 10.99
C ARG A 8 -2.62 6.01 10.35
N ALA A 9 -3.12 5.27 9.35
CA ALA A 9 -4.46 5.47 8.85
C ALA A 9 -5.43 5.34 10.04
N GLU A 10 -6.15 6.41 10.36
CA GLU A 10 -7.27 6.36 11.32
C GLU A 10 -8.47 6.97 10.62
N VAL A 11 -9.60 6.25 10.62
CA VAL A 11 -10.82 6.67 9.91
C VAL A 11 -11.34 8.04 10.36
N GLY A 12 -11.14 8.38 11.64
CA GLY A 12 -11.51 9.67 12.20
C GLY A 12 -10.59 10.83 11.82
N LYS A 13 -9.37 10.56 11.31
CA LYS A 13 -8.38 11.59 10.94
C LYS A 13 -8.44 12.00 9.47
N VAL A 14 -9.15 11.23 8.64
CA VAL A 14 -9.29 11.52 7.20
C VAL A 14 -10.59 12.30 6.96
N ASP A 15 -10.45 13.52 6.46
CA ASP A 15 -11.56 14.39 6.08
C ASP A 15 -12.01 14.09 4.63
N LEU A 16 -13.18 13.44 4.50
CA LEU A 16 -13.81 13.15 3.20
C LEU A 16 -14.83 14.23 2.78
N SER A 17 -15.03 15.30 3.57
CA SER A 17 -16.12 16.28 3.36
C SER A 17 -16.06 16.97 1.99
N LYS A 18 -14.85 17.17 1.46
CA LYS A 18 -14.62 17.81 0.15
C LYS A 18 -14.57 16.82 -1.01
N ASP A 19 -14.37 15.53 -0.72
CA ASP A 19 -14.10 14.54 -1.76
C ASP A 19 -15.30 14.31 -2.66
N TYR A 20 -16.52 14.29 -2.11
CA TYR A 20 -17.70 14.08 -2.92
C TYR A 20 -17.86 15.15 -4.03
N HIS A 21 -17.53 16.41 -3.73
CA HIS A 21 -17.53 17.46 -4.74
C HIS A 21 -16.43 17.30 -5.80
N HIS A 22 -15.31 16.69 -5.45
CA HIS A 22 -14.25 16.36 -6.41
C HIS A 22 -14.66 15.15 -7.26
N TRP A 23 -15.31 14.16 -6.66
CA TRP A 23 -15.82 12.94 -7.31
C TRP A 23 -16.78 13.26 -8.46
N GLU A 24 -17.70 14.22 -8.25
CA GLU A 24 -18.63 14.66 -9.29
C GLU A 24 -17.95 15.35 -10.49
N ARG A 25 -16.72 15.85 -10.31
CA ARG A 25 -15.94 16.53 -11.37
C ARG A 25 -15.05 15.59 -12.16
N LEU A 26 -14.85 14.36 -11.70
CA LEU A 26 -14.12 13.34 -12.45
C LEU A 26 -14.89 12.99 -13.74
N ASP A 27 -14.21 12.47 -14.74
CA ASP A 27 -14.88 11.87 -15.88
C ASP A 27 -15.37 10.44 -15.57
N ASP A 28 -16.16 9.86 -16.49
CA ASP A 28 -16.71 8.52 -16.29
C ASP A 28 -15.62 7.44 -16.22
N GLY A 29 -14.51 7.60 -16.94
CA GLY A 29 -13.39 6.67 -16.92
C GLY A 29 -12.63 6.73 -15.59
N GLU A 30 -12.38 7.93 -15.08
CA GLU A 30 -11.76 8.17 -13.78
C GLU A 30 -12.63 7.61 -12.64
N ARG A 31 -13.94 7.88 -12.65
CA ARG A 31 -14.87 7.29 -11.68
C ARG A 31 -14.89 5.77 -11.77
N PHE A 32 -15.00 5.22 -12.98
CA PHE A 32 -15.00 3.79 -13.20
C PHE A 32 -13.75 3.14 -12.60
N PHE A 33 -12.57 3.65 -12.94
CA PHE A 33 -11.30 3.13 -12.46
C PHE A 33 -11.20 3.19 -10.93
N ILE A 34 -11.46 4.36 -10.32
CA ILE A 34 -11.36 4.53 -8.86
C ILE A 34 -12.39 3.67 -8.11
N SER A 35 -13.62 3.54 -8.62
CA SER A 35 -14.61 2.63 -8.05
C SER A 35 -14.11 1.19 -8.03
N ARG A 36 -13.49 0.70 -9.11
CA ARG A 36 -12.95 -0.68 -9.16
C ARG A 36 -11.74 -0.86 -8.23
N VAL A 37 -10.88 0.16 -8.12
CA VAL A 37 -9.79 0.17 -7.14
C VAL A 37 -10.31 0.03 -5.71
N LEU A 38 -11.29 0.84 -5.31
CA LEU A 38 -11.88 0.77 -3.97
C LEU A 38 -12.59 -0.56 -3.72
N ALA A 39 -13.25 -1.11 -4.73
CA ALA A 39 -13.94 -2.38 -4.62
C ALA A 39 -12.98 -3.57 -4.46
N PHE A 40 -11.85 -3.54 -5.17
CA PHE A 40 -10.79 -4.52 -4.98
C PHE A 40 -10.29 -4.48 -3.53
N PHE A 41 -9.97 -3.29 -3.02
CA PHE A 41 -9.46 -3.14 -1.66
C PHE A 41 -10.45 -3.59 -0.58
N ALA A 42 -11.71 -3.18 -0.69
CA ALA A 42 -12.74 -3.60 0.27
C ALA A 42 -12.95 -5.12 0.30
N ALA A 43 -12.70 -5.81 -0.83
CA ALA A 43 -12.85 -7.25 -0.93
C ALA A 43 -11.56 -8.03 -0.58
N SER A 44 -10.38 -7.45 -0.79
CA SER A 44 -9.09 -8.11 -0.55
C SER A 44 -8.73 -8.20 0.92
N ASP A 45 -9.04 -7.18 1.71
CA ASP A 45 -8.55 -7.06 3.09
C ASP A 45 -9.11 -8.19 3.98
N GLY A 46 -10.32 -8.69 3.69
CA GLY A 46 -10.87 -9.86 4.39
C GLY A 46 -10.02 -11.12 4.20
N ILE A 47 -9.55 -11.37 2.96
CA ILE A 47 -8.72 -12.54 2.64
C ILE A 47 -7.35 -12.43 3.32
N VAL A 48 -6.75 -11.23 3.30
CA VAL A 48 -5.45 -10.95 3.93
C VAL A 48 -5.54 -11.15 5.44
N ASN A 49 -6.57 -10.59 6.07
CA ASN A 49 -6.76 -10.60 7.52
C ASN A 49 -7.01 -12.02 8.07
N GLU A 50 -7.85 -12.82 7.42
CA GLU A 50 -8.07 -14.23 7.81
C GLU A 50 -6.75 -15.02 7.76
N ASN A 51 -5.94 -14.84 6.71
CA ASN A 51 -4.66 -15.54 6.60
C ASN A 51 -3.63 -15.06 7.63
N LEU A 52 -3.61 -13.77 7.95
CA LEU A 52 -2.75 -13.22 9.01
C LEU A 52 -3.04 -13.87 10.37
N VAL A 53 -4.33 -13.96 10.74
CA VAL A 53 -4.78 -14.53 12.01
C VAL A 53 -4.54 -16.04 12.07
N ASP A 54 -5.04 -16.78 11.09
CA ASP A 54 -5.13 -18.24 11.18
C ASP A 54 -3.84 -18.95 10.75
N ARG A 55 -3.02 -18.32 9.91
CA ARG A 55 -1.85 -18.97 9.32
C ARG A 55 -0.57 -18.35 9.86
N PHE A 56 -0.34 -17.07 9.59
CA PHE A 56 0.95 -16.44 9.91
C PHE A 56 1.17 -16.29 11.42
N ALA A 57 0.21 -15.73 12.15
CA ALA A 57 0.33 -15.46 13.58
C ALA A 57 0.32 -16.74 14.45
N GLN A 58 -0.31 -17.82 13.97
CA GLN A 58 -0.34 -19.11 14.67
C GLN A 58 0.93 -19.94 14.46
N GLU A 59 1.51 -19.92 13.26
CA GLU A 59 2.68 -20.73 12.93
C GLU A 59 3.98 -20.13 13.45
N VAL A 60 4.11 -18.79 13.41
CA VAL A 60 5.32 -18.10 13.88
C VAL A 60 5.34 -18.05 15.41
N GLN A 61 6.29 -18.75 16.02
CA GLN A 61 6.38 -18.85 17.48
C GLN A 61 7.16 -17.69 18.14
N ILE A 62 7.84 -16.86 17.34
CA ILE A 62 8.66 -15.75 17.83
C ILE A 62 7.73 -14.63 18.34
N PRO A 63 7.80 -14.25 19.63
CA PRO A 63 6.89 -13.26 20.22
C PRO A 63 6.90 -11.90 19.50
N GLU A 64 8.07 -11.41 19.13
CA GLU A 64 8.24 -10.11 18.46
C GLU A 64 7.50 -10.08 17.11
N ALA A 65 7.56 -11.18 16.36
CA ALA A 65 6.85 -11.31 15.10
C ALA A 65 5.33 -11.40 15.30
N ARG A 66 4.88 -12.10 16.36
CA ARG A 66 3.45 -12.16 16.71
C ARG A 66 2.90 -10.80 17.13
N PHE A 67 3.69 -9.98 17.83
CA PHE A 67 3.30 -8.61 18.16
C PHE A 67 3.18 -7.74 16.91
N PHE A 68 4.08 -7.91 15.94
CA PHE A 68 3.95 -7.24 14.65
C PHE A 68 2.66 -7.66 13.94
N TYR A 69 2.39 -8.96 13.81
CA TYR A 69 1.16 -9.43 13.17
C TYR A 69 -0.10 -8.94 13.89
N GLY A 70 -0.12 -8.90 15.23
CA GLY A 70 -1.23 -8.33 15.99
C GLY A 70 -1.48 -6.86 15.68
N PHE A 71 -0.42 -6.08 15.47
CA PHE A 71 -0.54 -4.70 15.03
C PHE A 71 -1.00 -4.59 13.57
N GLN A 72 -0.45 -5.41 12.69
CA GLN A 72 -0.86 -5.47 11.29
C GLN A 72 -2.36 -5.77 11.18
N ILE A 73 -2.86 -6.83 11.83
CA ILE A 73 -4.31 -7.18 11.86
C ILE A 73 -5.19 -6.00 12.28
N MET A 74 -4.77 -5.25 13.30
CA MET A 74 -5.50 -4.06 13.73
C MET A 74 -5.53 -2.98 12.64
N ILE A 75 -4.41 -2.76 11.94
CA ILE A 75 -4.30 -1.80 10.85
C ILE A 75 -5.13 -2.24 9.64
N GLU A 76 -5.10 -3.51 9.24
CA GLU A 76 -5.93 -4.06 8.16
C GLU A 76 -7.43 -3.82 8.42
N ASN A 77 -7.88 -3.97 9.68
CA ASN A 77 -9.27 -3.65 10.04
C ASN A 77 -9.61 -2.17 9.82
N ILE A 78 -8.66 -1.27 10.10
CA ILE A 78 -8.83 0.17 9.87
C ILE A 78 -8.82 0.49 8.38
N HIS A 79 -8.00 -0.18 7.58
CA HIS A 79 -8.00 -0.05 6.12
C HIS A 79 -9.35 -0.48 5.55
N SER A 80 -9.87 -1.64 5.96
CA SER A 80 -11.18 -2.15 5.54
C SER A 80 -12.32 -1.17 5.87
N GLU A 81 -12.32 -0.56 7.06
CA GLU A 81 -13.28 0.48 7.44
C GLU A 81 -13.13 1.73 6.55
N MET A 82 -11.89 2.16 6.30
CA MET A 82 -11.60 3.33 5.45
C MET A 82 -12.14 3.14 4.03
N TYR A 83 -11.89 2.00 3.40
CA TYR A 83 -12.40 1.71 2.06
C TYR A 83 -13.91 1.63 2.02
N SER A 84 -14.52 0.99 3.01
CA SER A 84 -15.99 0.91 3.12
C SER A 84 -16.61 2.31 3.20
N LYS A 85 -16.04 3.19 4.04
CA LYS A 85 -16.49 4.59 4.19
C LYS A 85 -16.32 5.40 2.90
N MET A 86 -15.24 5.18 2.16
CA MET A 86 -15.04 5.82 0.84
C MET A 86 -16.10 5.39 -0.17
N ILE A 87 -16.35 4.07 -0.27
CA ILE A 87 -17.39 3.53 -1.15
C ILE A 87 -18.74 4.15 -0.79
N GLU A 88 -19.12 4.17 0.49
CA GLU A 88 -20.36 4.79 0.94
C GLU A 88 -20.43 6.30 0.67
N THR A 89 -19.30 7.00 0.73
CA THR A 89 -19.24 8.44 0.49
C THR A 89 -19.40 8.76 -1.00
N TYR A 90 -18.73 8.01 -1.88
CA TYR A 90 -18.64 8.34 -3.31
C TYR A 90 -19.77 7.70 -4.14
N ILE A 91 -20.23 6.51 -3.74
CA ILE A 91 -21.15 5.69 -4.53
C ILE A 91 -22.55 5.77 -3.92
N ARG A 92 -23.34 6.71 -4.45
CA ARG A 92 -24.71 6.97 -3.98
C ARG A 92 -25.72 5.92 -4.43
N ASP A 93 -25.48 5.27 -5.57
CA ASP A 93 -26.36 4.23 -6.08
C ASP A 93 -26.18 2.95 -5.27
N GLU A 94 -27.25 2.48 -4.64
CA GLU A 94 -27.22 1.34 -3.74
C GLU A 94 -26.92 0.01 -4.47
N ALA A 95 -27.37 -0.12 -5.72
CA ALA A 95 -27.13 -1.31 -6.51
C ALA A 95 -25.66 -1.39 -6.95
N GLU A 96 -25.08 -0.28 -7.42
CA GLU A 96 -23.66 -0.20 -7.74
C GLU A 96 -22.80 -0.41 -6.49
N ARG A 97 -23.17 0.19 -5.36
CA ARG A 97 -22.47 -0.05 -4.08
C ARG A 97 -22.48 -1.52 -3.69
N THR A 98 -23.64 -2.19 -3.79
CA THR A 98 -23.76 -3.63 -3.53
C THR A 98 -22.87 -4.45 -4.47
N LYS A 99 -22.81 -4.06 -5.75
CA LYS A 99 -21.93 -4.69 -6.74
C LYS A 99 -20.45 -4.54 -6.38
N LEU A 100 -20.04 -3.34 -5.93
CA LEU A 100 -18.66 -3.08 -5.51
C LEU A 100 -18.27 -3.90 -4.27
N PHE A 101 -19.14 -4.00 -3.26
CA PHE A 101 -18.87 -4.84 -2.10
C PHE A 101 -18.81 -6.33 -2.44
N ASN A 102 -19.51 -6.76 -3.50
CA ASN A 102 -19.46 -8.13 -4.02
C ASN A 102 -18.43 -8.31 -5.15
N ALA A 103 -17.42 -7.43 -5.25
CA ALA A 103 -16.54 -7.34 -6.40
C ALA A 103 -15.83 -8.65 -6.81
N ILE A 104 -15.46 -9.51 -5.85
CA ILE A 104 -14.85 -10.82 -6.15
C ILE A 104 -15.78 -11.71 -6.98
N ASN A 105 -17.10 -11.60 -6.80
CA ASN A 105 -18.07 -12.39 -7.54
C ASN A 105 -18.55 -11.68 -8.83
N GLU A 106 -18.43 -10.36 -8.87
CA GLU A 106 -18.94 -9.51 -9.96
C GLU A 106 -17.89 -9.21 -11.04
N PHE A 107 -16.59 -9.27 -10.71
CA PHE A 107 -15.49 -8.91 -11.60
C PHE A 107 -14.43 -10.02 -11.66
N GLU A 108 -14.33 -10.67 -12.81
CA GLU A 108 -13.40 -11.79 -13.03
C GLU A 108 -11.93 -11.39 -12.80
N PHE A 109 -11.54 -10.17 -13.19
CA PHE A 109 -10.18 -9.67 -12.98
C PHE A 109 -9.84 -9.43 -11.50
N ILE A 110 -10.84 -9.16 -10.63
CA ILE A 110 -10.67 -9.11 -9.18
C ILE A 110 -10.62 -10.53 -8.61
N LYS A 111 -11.50 -11.41 -9.09
CA LYS A 111 -11.53 -12.81 -8.70
C LYS A 111 -10.20 -13.52 -8.92
N LYS A 112 -9.54 -13.28 -10.06
CA LYS A 112 -8.22 -13.85 -10.36
C LYS A 112 -7.15 -13.51 -9.31
N LYS A 113 -7.16 -12.28 -8.77
CA LYS A 113 -6.26 -11.90 -7.66
C LYS A 113 -6.59 -12.69 -6.40
N ALA A 114 -7.86 -12.77 -6.04
CA ALA A 114 -8.33 -13.52 -4.88
C ALA A 114 -7.99 -15.01 -5.00
N ASP A 115 -8.28 -15.63 -6.14
CA ASP A 115 -7.98 -17.05 -6.44
C ASP A 115 -6.47 -17.32 -6.37
N TRP A 116 -5.64 -16.40 -6.88
CA TRP A 116 -4.18 -16.50 -6.75
C TRP A 116 -3.76 -16.44 -5.28
N ALA A 117 -4.27 -15.49 -4.50
CA ALA A 117 -3.94 -15.35 -3.08
C ALA A 117 -4.35 -16.60 -2.28
N LEU A 118 -5.56 -17.13 -2.52
CA LEU A 118 -6.05 -18.36 -1.89
C LEU A 118 -5.17 -19.56 -2.26
N ARG A 119 -4.82 -19.71 -3.55
CA ARG A 119 -3.96 -20.81 -4.01
C ARG A 119 -2.59 -20.79 -3.35
N TRP A 120 -1.99 -19.62 -3.17
CA TRP A 120 -0.62 -19.51 -2.66
C TRP A 120 -0.54 -19.39 -1.14
N ILE A 121 -1.52 -18.76 -0.48
CA ILE A 121 -1.46 -18.44 0.94
C ILE A 121 -2.33 -19.42 1.78
N ALA A 122 -3.54 -19.71 1.30
CA ALA A 122 -4.50 -20.55 2.02
C ALA A 122 -4.29 -22.06 1.77
N ASP A 123 -3.43 -22.46 0.83
CA ASP A 123 -3.09 -23.88 0.63
C ASP A 123 -2.42 -24.45 1.89
N THR A 124 -3.12 -25.39 2.53
CA THR A 124 -2.69 -26.05 3.77
C THR A 124 -1.40 -26.86 3.60
N LYS A 125 -1.04 -27.23 2.36
CA LYS A 125 0.17 -27.98 2.03
C LYS A 125 1.34 -27.09 1.61
N ALA A 126 1.09 -25.82 1.28
CA ALA A 126 2.12 -24.90 0.83
C ALA A 126 3.12 -24.59 1.98
N PRO A 127 4.45 -24.74 1.74
CA PRO A 127 5.45 -24.41 2.73
C PRO A 127 5.38 -22.93 3.12
N TYR A 128 5.60 -22.62 4.41
CA TYR A 128 5.66 -21.23 4.91
C TYR A 128 6.54 -20.32 4.05
N ALA A 129 7.66 -20.86 3.56
CA ALA A 129 8.61 -20.12 2.74
C ALA A 129 8.03 -19.63 1.39
N GLU A 130 7.11 -20.40 0.77
CA GLU A 130 6.42 -19.96 -0.44
C GLU A 130 5.29 -18.97 -0.08
N ARG A 131 4.57 -19.25 1.01
CA ARG A 131 3.47 -18.41 1.48
C ARG A 131 3.93 -17.00 1.84
N VAL A 132 5.07 -16.84 2.51
CA VAL A 132 5.59 -15.52 2.87
C VAL A 132 6.03 -14.71 1.65
N ILE A 133 6.51 -15.36 0.58
CA ILE A 133 6.79 -14.69 -0.70
C ILE A 133 5.49 -14.23 -1.36
N ALA A 134 4.49 -15.12 -1.41
CA ALA A 134 3.19 -14.80 -1.98
C ALA A 134 2.52 -13.67 -1.20
N PHE A 135 2.61 -13.69 0.13
CA PHE A 135 2.15 -12.62 1.00
C PHE A 135 2.85 -11.30 0.70
N ALA A 136 4.19 -11.30 0.61
CA ALA A 136 4.93 -10.10 0.22
C ALA A 136 4.54 -9.55 -1.18
N ALA A 137 4.12 -10.43 -2.09
CA ALA A 137 3.60 -10.04 -3.39
C ALA A 137 2.16 -9.51 -3.35
N VAL A 138 1.30 -10.00 -2.45
CA VAL A 138 0.00 -9.38 -2.19
C VAL A 138 0.22 -7.95 -1.70
N GLU A 139 0.95 -7.79 -0.60
CA GLU A 139 1.23 -6.48 0.04
C GLU A 139 1.97 -5.50 -0.90
N GLY A 140 2.92 -6.03 -1.68
CA GLY A 140 3.83 -5.20 -2.48
C GLY A 140 3.43 -4.99 -3.93
N ILE A 141 2.86 -5.99 -4.60
CA ILE A 141 2.58 -5.95 -6.05
C ILE A 141 1.10 -5.65 -6.30
N PHE A 142 0.17 -6.39 -5.67
CA PHE A 142 -1.26 -6.28 -5.99
C PHE A 142 -1.93 -4.95 -5.62
N PHE A 143 -1.33 -4.20 -4.69
CA PHE A 143 -1.79 -2.85 -4.34
C PHE A 143 -1.07 -1.75 -5.13
N SER A 144 0.10 -2.03 -5.71
CA SER A 144 1.01 -1.00 -6.21
C SER A 144 0.44 -0.20 -7.38
N GLY A 145 -0.29 -0.84 -8.29
CA GLY A 145 -0.93 -0.15 -9.41
C GLY A 145 -2.03 0.80 -8.94
N SER A 146 -2.90 0.31 -8.06
CA SER A 146 -3.96 1.11 -7.45
C SER A 146 -3.42 2.32 -6.68
N PHE A 147 -2.35 2.15 -5.89
CA PHE A 147 -1.71 3.26 -5.17
C PHE A 147 -1.12 4.31 -6.11
N ALA A 148 -0.41 3.88 -7.16
CA ALA A 148 0.14 4.80 -8.15
C ALA A 148 -0.95 5.63 -8.84
N ALA A 149 -2.09 5.02 -9.12
CA ALA A 149 -3.20 5.70 -9.75
C ALA A 149 -3.90 6.72 -8.84
N ILE A 150 -4.04 6.44 -7.54
CA ILE A 150 -4.55 7.42 -6.59
C ILE A 150 -3.52 8.56 -6.39
N PHE A 151 -2.22 8.26 -6.38
CA PHE A 151 -1.20 9.31 -6.35
C PHE A 151 -1.19 10.20 -7.59
N TRP A 152 -1.59 9.68 -8.75
CA TRP A 152 -1.83 10.49 -9.93
C TRP A 152 -2.97 11.51 -9.72
N LEU A 153 -4.03 11.17 -8.99
CA LEU A 153 -5.06 12.14 -8.56
C LEU A 153 -4.49 13.20 -7.62
N LYS A 154 -3.60 12.81 -6.69
CA LYS A 154 -2.90 13.75 -5.80
C LYS A 154 -2.11 14.78 -6.60
N LYS A 155 -1.37 14.36 -7.62
CA LYS A 155 -0.61 15.26 -8.53
C LYS A 155 -1.52 16.32 -9.19
N ARG A 156 -2.80 16.00 -9.40
CA ARG A 156 -3.80 16.90 -9.97
C ARG A 156 -4.55 17.74 -8.93
N GLY A 157 -4.28 17.55 -7.64
CA GLY A 157 -4.98 18.23 -6.54
C GLY A 157 -6.43 17.78 -6.36
N LEU A 158 -6.74 16.53 -6.73
CA LEU A 158 -8.09 15.96 -6.65
C LEU A 158 -8.22 15.01 -5.46
N MET A 159 -9.46 14.81 -4.99
CA MET A 159 -9.82 13.86 -3.92
C MET A 159 -8.88 13.91 -2.70
N PRO A 160 -8.79 15.05 -1.97
CA PRO A 160 -7.84 15.22 -0.87
C PRO A 160 -7.95 14.16 0.24
N GLY A 161 -9.15 13.68 0.55
CA GLY A 161 -9.38 12.62 1.53
C GLY A 161 -8.89 11.26 1.06
N LEU A 162 -9.26 10.86 -0.16
CA LEU A 162 -8.78 9.64 -0.83
C LEU A 162 -7.26 9.62 -0.97
N THR A 163 -6.66 10.75 -1.35
CA THR A 163 -5.22 10.81 -1.57
C THR A 163 -4.44 10.81 -0.27
N HIS A 164 -4.94 11.47 0.77
CA HIS A 164 -4.33 11.43 2.10
C HIS A 164 -4.40 10.04 2.76
N SER A 165 -5.56 9.39 2.70
CA SER A 165 -5.70 8.01 3.18
C SER A 165 -4.79 7.05 2.40
N ASN A 166 -4.68 7.19 1.08
CA ASN A 166 -3.77 6.39 0.26
C ASN A 166 -2.29 6.56 0.65
N GLU A 167 -1.85 7.75 1.09
CA GLU A 167 -0.50 7.95 1.64
C GLU A 167 -0.27 7.11 2.90
N LEU A 168 -1.26 7.10 3.79
CA LEU A 168 -1.16 6.39 5.07
C LEU A 168 -1.16 4.88 4.82
N ILE A 169 -2.10 4.39 4.01
CA ILE A 169 -2.26 2.96 3.71
C ILE A 169 -1.06 2.43 2.93
N SER A 170 -0.63 3.10 1.86
CA SER A 170 0.53 2.64 1.07
C SER A 170 1.83 2.57 1.87
N ARG A 171 2.00 3.42 2.88
CA ARG A 171 3.11 3.34 3.82
C ARG A 171 2.97 2.14 4.76
N ASP A 172 1.76 1.86 5.24
CA ASP A 172 1.46 0.70 6.07
C ASP A 172 1.76 -0.60 5.28
N GLU A 173 1.30 -0.72 4.03
CA GLU A 173 1.59 -1.91 3.20
C GLU A 173 3.07 -2.06 2.84
N GLY A 174 3.77 -0.95 2.63
CA GLY A 174 5.22 -0.98 2.46
C GLY A 174 5.91 -1.62 3.67
N LEU A 175 5.46 -1.29 4.89
CA LEU A 175 5.98 -1.87 6.11
C LEU A 175 5.60 -3.36 6.25
N HIS A 176 4.37 -3.75 5.89
CA HIS A 176 3.92 -5.14 5.92
C HIS A 176 4.74 -6.02 4.96
N ARG A 177 4.94 -5.52 3.74
CA ARG A 177 5.81 -6.14 2.73
C ARG A 177 7.26 -6.27 3.21
N ASP A 178 7.82 -5.22 3.83
CA ASP A 178 9.19 -5.25 4.35
C ASP A 178 9.33 -6.28 5.47
N PHE A 179 8.31 -6.38 6.33
CA PHE A 179 8.27 -7.38 7.38
C PHE A 179 8.20 -8.81 6.82
N ALA A 180 7.41 -9.05 5.77
CA ALA A 180 7.39 -10.34 5.08
C ALA A 180 8.77 -10.71 4.50
N CYS A 181 9.48 -9.73 3.90
CA CYS A 181 10.85 -9.91 3.42
C CYS A 181 11.83 -10.22 4.56
N LEU A 182 11.69 -9.54 5.71
CA LEU A 182 12.48 -9.80 6.91
C LEU A 182 12.25 -11.23 7.43
N MET A 183 10.99 -11.66 7.53
CA MET A 183 10.65 -13.03 7.93
C MET A 183 11.23 -14.07 6.96
N PHE A 184 11.16 -13.81 5.65
CA PHE A 184 11.79 -14.64 4.63
C PHE A 184 13.33 -14.71 4.80
N SER A 185 13.97 -13.60 5.14
CA SER A 185 15.43 -13.53 5.33
C SER A 185 15.93 -14.50 6.41
N HIS A 186 15.14 -14.70 7.47
CA HIS A 186 15.44 -15.57 8.61
C HIS A 186 15.23 -17.07 8.33
N LEU A 187 14.64 -17.43 7.18
CA LEU A 187 14.43 -18.83 6.82
C LEU A 187 15.76 -19.53 6.49
N LYS A 188 15.98 -20.68 7.14
CA LYS A 188 17.15 -21.54 6.88
C LYS A 188 17.03 -22.30 5.56
N LYS A 189 15.82 -22.76 5.22
CA LYS A 189 15.53 -23.48 3.98
C LYS A 189 14.69 -22.57 3.10
N LYS A 190 15.33 -21.93 2.13
CA LYS A 190 14.67 -21.05 1.17
C LYS A 190 14.29 -21.83 -0.11
N PRO A 191 13.21 -21.46 -0.80
CA PRO A 191 12.86 -22.02 -2.10
C PRO A 191 13.96 -21.74 -3.13
N SER A 192 13.96 -22.47 -4.23
CA SER A 192 14.88 -22.17 -5.34
C SER A 192 14.56 -20.79 -5.93
N PRO A 193 15.55 -20.06 -6.48
CA PRO A 193 15.29 -18.80 -7.16
C PRO A 193 14.23 -18.93 -8.26
N GLY A 194 14.21 -20.05 -8.99
CA GLY A 194 13.19 -20.34 -10.00
C GLY A 194 11.76 -20.35 -9.44
N ARG A 195 11.56 -20.90 -8.24
CA ARG A 195 10.26 -20.90 -7.56
C ARG A 195 9.85 -19.51 -7.09
N ILE A 196 10.80 -18.70 -6.63
CA ILE A 196 10.56 -17.30 -6.26
C ILE A 196 10.11 -16.49 -7.50
N TYR A 197 10.84 -16.64 -8.62
CA TYR A 197 10.50 -15.98 -9.87
C TYR A 197 9.13 -16.40 -10.40
N GLU A 198 8.76 -17.68 -10.26
CA GLU A 198 7.44 -18.17 -10.65
C GLU A 198 6.31 -17.43 -9.92
N ILE A 199 6.37 -17.38 -8.58
CA ILE A 199 5.35 -16.70 -7.75
C ILE A 199 5.25 -15.22 -8.14
N ILE A 200 6.39 -14.53 -8.22
CA ILE A 200 6.44 -13.09 -8.50
C ILE A 200 5.99 -12.79 -9.93
N ASN A 201 6.41 -13.57 -10.92
CA ASN A 201 6.01 -13.38 -12.30
C ASN A 201 4.51 -13.62 -12.50
N GLU A 202 3.93 -14.63 -11.84
CA GLU A 202 2.47 -14.82 -11.86
C GLU A 202 1.73 -13.61 -11.27
N ALA A 203 2.19 -13.08 -10.13
CA ALA A 203 1.59 -11.91 -9.51
C ALA A 203 1.65 -10.68 -10.44
N VAL A 204 2.80 -10.42 -11.08
CA VAL A 204 2.95 -9.33 -12.05
C VAL A 204 1.97 -9.48 -13.21
N ARG A 205 1.84 -10.67 -13.79
CA ARG A 205 0.94 -10.88 -14.94
C ARG A 205 -0.53 -10.65 -14.57
N ILE A 206 -0.94 -11.11 -13.39
CA ILE A 206 -2.31 -10.88 -12.88
C ILE A 206 -2.54 -9.39 -12.63
N GLU A 207 -1.56 -8.68 -12.06
CA GLU A 207 -1.68 -7.25 -11.81
C GLU A 207 -1.77 -6.45 -13.11
N GLN A 208 -0.97 -6.80 -14.12
CA GLN A 208 -1.01 -6.18 -15.44
C GLN A 208 -2.36 -6.42 -16.13
N GLU A 209 -2.92 -7.63 -16.01
CA GLU A 209 -4.27 -7.95 -16.52
C GLU A 209 -5.33 -7.11 -15.79
N TYR A 210 -5.29 -7.07 -14.45
CA TYR A 210 -6.18 -6.27 -13.63
C TYR A 210 -6.19 -4.80 -14.06
N LEU A 211 -5.00 -4.20 -14.24
CA LEU A 211 -4.87 -2.81 -14.65
C LEU A 211 -5.39 -2.56 -16.06
N THR A 212 -5.22 -3.52 -16.97
CA THR A 212 -5.72 -3.40 -18.35
C THR A 212 -7.24 -3.40 -18.41
N GLU A 213 -7.89 -4.24 -17.60
CA GLU A 213 -9.37 -4.33 -17.53
C GLU A 213 -9.98 -3.18 -16.70
N ALA A 214 -9.33 -2.80 -15.60
CA ALA A 214 -9.79 -1.71 -14.75
C ALA A 214 -9.60 -0.33 -15.39
N LEU A 215 -8.60 -0.16 -16.26
CA LEU A 215 -8.29 1.06 -17.00
C LEU A 215 -8.50 0.84 -18.52
N PRO A 216 -9.76 0.73 -18.99
CA PRO A 216 -10.04 0.42 -20.39
C PRO A 216 -9.71 1.57 -21.36
N VAL A 217 -9.48 2.78 -20.84
CA VAL A 217 -9.16 3.98 -21.62
C VAL A 217 -7.93 4.64 -21.03
N ASP A 218 -6.98 5.01 -21.89
CA ASP A 218 -5.79 5.76 -21.49
C ASP A 218 -6.18 7.07 -20.79
N LEU A 219 -5.78 7.23 -19.54
CA LEU A 219 -5.92 8.47 -18.80
C LEU A 219 -4.74 9.40 -19.11
N ILE A 220 -4.96 10.71 -19.09
CA ILE A 220 -3.91 11.68 -19.43
C ILE A 220 -2.76 11.59 -18.42
N GLY A 221 -1.62 11.05 -18.86
CA GLY A 221 -0.44 10.85 -18.01
C GLY A 221 -0.40 9.54 -17.22
N MET A 222 -1.34 8.63 -17.46
CA MET A 222 -1.33 7.26 -16.94
C MET A 222 -2.04 6.31 -17.92
N ASN A 223 -1.31 5.34 -18.45
CA ASN A 223 -1.86 4.33 -19.36
C ASN A 223 -1.39 2.94 -18.95
N CYS A 224 -2.03 1.91 -19.52
CA CYS A 224 -1.73 0.52 -19.21
C CYS A 224 -0.25 0.20 -19.41
N ARG A 225 0.40 0.74 -20.46
CA ARG A 225 1.84 0.49 -20.71
C ARG A 225 2.74 1.03 -19.60
N LEU A 226 2.55 2.28 -19.18
CA LEU A 226 3.33 2.88 -18.10
C LEU A 226 3.03 2.20 -16.76
N MET A 227 1.77 1.82 -16.54
CA MET A 227 1.38 1.05 -15.36
C MET A 227 2.07 -0.31 -15.34
N SER A 228 2.08 -1.07 -16.44
CA SER A 228 2.77 -2.35 -16.55
C SER A 228 4.26 -2.23 -16.26
N GLN A 229 4.94 -1.20 -16.80
CA GLN A 229 6.34 -0.93 -16.51
C GLN A 229 6.56 -0.60 -15.02
N TYR A 230 5.64 0.13 -14.39
CA TYR A 230 5.72 0.42 -12.96
C TYR A 230 5.58 -0.85 -12.10
N ILE A 231 4.66 -1.75 -12.45
CA ILE A 231 4.51 -3.05 -11.77
C ILE A 231 5.79 -3.88 -11.89
N GLU A 232 6.41 -3.90 -13.06
CA GLU A 232 7.69 -4.58 -13.28
C GLU A 232 8.82 -3.97 -12.43
N TYR A 233 8.87 -2.64 -12.32
CA TYR A 233 9.81 -1.94 -11.45
C TYR A 233 9.62 -2.31 -9.97
N VAL A 234 8.37 -2.36 -9.50
CA VAL A 234 8.05 -2.76 -8.12
C VAL A 234 8.41 -4.22 -7.87
N ALA A 235 8.14 -5.11 -8.83
CA ALA A 235 8.47 -6.52 -8.74
C ALA A 235 9.99 -6.76 -8.66
N ASP A 236 10.78 -6.02 -9.44
CA ASP A 236 12.25 -6.06 -9.36
C ASP A 236 12.77 -5.59 -8.00
N HIS A 237 12.14 -4.58 -7.42
CA HIS A 237 12.48 -4.13 -6.07
C HIS A 237 12.15 -5.23 -5.03
N LEU A 238 11.00 -5.90 -5.14
CA LEU A 238 10.66 -7.06 -4.30
C LEU A 238 11.64 -8.22 -4.47
N LEU A 239 12.01 -8.57 -5.70
CA LEU A 239 13.02 -9.61 -5.94
C LEU A 239 14.36 -9.26 -5.29
N THR A 240 14.78 -8.00 -5.35
CA THR A 240 16.03 -7.54 -4.72
C THR A 240 16.01 -7.73 -3.21
N GLU A 241 14.90 -7.39 -2.54
CA GLU A 241 14.72 -7.54 -1.09
C GLU A 241 14.62 -9.03 -0.67
N LEU A 242 14.15 -9.88 -1.57
CA LEU A 242 14.20 -11.34 -1.43
C LEU A 242 15.58 -11.94 -1.77
N ASN A 243 16.62 -11.12 -1.99
CA ASN A 243 17.97 -11.51 -2.40
C ASN A 243 18.02 -12.30 -3.73
N CYS A 244 17.15 -11.95 -4.67
CA CYS A 244 17.14 -12.47 -6.03
C CYS A 244 17.60 -11.41 -7.03
N ALA A 245 18.04 -11.83 -8.21
CA ALA A 245 18.35 -10.90 -9.30
C ALA A 245 17.05 -10.32 -9.87
N LYS A 246 17.15 -9.14 -10.47
CA LYS A 246 16.02 -8.51 -11.18
C LYS A 246 15.59 -9.37 -12.36
N LEU A 247 14.28 -9.42 -12.60
CA LEU A 247 13.69 -10.18 -13.69
C LEU A 247 13.42 -9.29 -14.91
N TYR A 248 12.89 -8.08 -14.68
CA TYR A 248 12.42 -7.19 -15.76
C TYR A 248 13.46 -6.12 -16.13
N ASN A 249 14.27 -5.69 -15.16
CA ASN A 249 15.16 -4.54 -15.23
C ASN A 249 14.44 -3.25 -15.64
N ALA A 250 13.21 -3.07 -15.14
CA ALA A 250 12.38 -1.92 -15.47
C ALA A 250 12.78 -0.68 -14.66
N GLU A 251 12.64 0.49 -15.27
CA GLU A 251 12.80 1.79 -14.61
C GLU A 251 11.43 2.33 -14.17
N ASN A 252 11.39 3.13 -13.10
CA ASN A 252 10.16 3.77 -12.63
C ASN A 252 9.68 4.82 -13.66
N PRO A 253 8.50 4.62 -14.29
CA PRO A 253 7.97 5.58 -15.26
C PRO A 253 7.28 6.79 -14.61
N PHE A 254 7.02 6.77 -13.31
CA PHE A 254 6.25 7.79 -12.59
C PHE A 254 7.13 8.64 -11.68
N ASP A 255 7.48 9.83 -12.15
CA ASP A 255 8.29 10.81 -11.40
C ASP A 255 7.66 11.22 -10.06
N PHE A 256 6.32 11.26 -10.00
CA PHE A 256 5.58 11.61 -8.79
C PHE A 256 5.69 10.54 -7.70
N MET A 257 5.85 9.26 -8.07
CA MET A 257 6.04 8.19 -7.08
C MET A 257 7.36 8.35 -6.33
N THR A 258 8.40 8.83 -7.00
CA THR A 258 9.69 9.14 -6.34
C THR A 258 9.56 10.34 -5.39
N ARG A 259 8.87 11.41 -5.80
CA ARG A 259 8.72 12.62 -4.98
C ARG A 259 7.90 12.36 -3.72
N ILE A 260 6.81 11.61 -3.84
CA ILE A 260 5.92 11.28 -2.72
C ILE A 260 6.63 10.38 -1.71
N SER A 261 7.48 9.45 -2.16
CA SER A 261 8.32 8.64 -1.27
C SER A 261 9.30 9.51 -0.45
N VAL A 262 9.83 10.60 -1.03
CA VAL A 262 10.72 11.54 -0.33
C VAL A 262 9.93 12.41 0.67
N GLU A 263 8.77 12.94 0.28
CA GLU A 263 7.89 13.73 1.16
C GLU A 263 7.36 12.91 2.35
N ALA A 264 7.05 11.62 2.14
CA ALA A 264 6.64 10.71 3.21
C ALA A 264 7.80 10.36 4.17
N LYS A 265 9.05 10.46 3.72
CA LYS A 265 10.26 10.27 4.55
C LYS A 265 10.64 11.51 5.35
N THR A 266 10.22 12.70 4.94
CA THR A 266 10.39 13.95 5.71
C THR A 266 9.40 14.00 6.90
N ASN A 267 9.57 13.10 7.87
CA ASN A 267 8.65 12.90 8.99
C ASN A 267 9.05 13.69 10.24
N PHE A 268 8.07 14.45 10.75
CA PHE A 268 7.92 15.14 12.05
C PHE A 268 9.05 16.07 12.57
N PHE A 269 10.32 15.67 12.55
CA PHE A 269 11.43 16.53 13.00
C PHE A 269 11.71 17.68 12.04
N GLU A 270 11.63 17.46 10.73
CA GLU A 270 11.89 18.51 9.74
C GLU A 270 10.74 19.51 9.62
N LYS A 271 9.48 19.06 9.78
CA LYS A 271 8.31 19.95 9.78
C LYS A 271 8.34 20.94 10.95
N ARG A 272 8.56 20.47 12.19
CA ARG A 272 8.70 21.35 13.37
C ARG A 272 9.88 22.31 13.24
N VAL A 273 11.03 21.83 12.76
CA VAL A 273 12.22 22.68 12.60
C VAL A 273 11.96 23.78 11.57
N SER A 274 11.26 23.50 10.46
CA SER A 274 10.94 24.52 9.45
C SER A 274 9.94 25.59 9.93
N GLU A 275 8.97 25.21 10.76
CA GLU A 275 7.99 26.15 11.35
C GLU A 275 8.63 27.03 12.43
N TYR A 276 9.54 26.49 13.25
CA TYR A 276 10.33 27.29 14.19
C TYR A 276 11.42 28.14 13.51
N GLN A 277 12.02 27.68 12.41
CA GLN A 277 12.98 28.48 11.65
C GLN A 277 12.32 29.71 11.03
N LYS A 278 11.04 29.64 10.63
CA LYS A 278 10.30 30.80 10.14
C LYS A 278 9.76 31.69 11.28
N ALA A 279 9.46 31.13 12.44
CA ALA A 279 8.99 31.88 13.61
C ALA A 279 10.13 32.53 14.43
N GLY A 280 11.39 32.07 14.29
CA GLY A 280 12.52 32.47 15.13
C GLY A 280 13.41 33.60 14.60
N VAL A 281 13.21 34.12 13.38
CA VAL A 281 14.06 35.20 12.80
C VAL A 281 13.56 36.60 13.17
N LEU A 282 13.03 36.76 14.39
CA LEU A 282 12.70 38.06 14.98
C LEU A 282 13.04 38.09 16.48
N CYS A 283 14.22 37.61 16.86
CA CYS A 283 14.82 37.93 18.15
C CYS A 283 16.29 38.33 17.94
N VAL A 284 16.55 39.59 18.27
CA VAL A 284 17.83 40.30 18.19
C VAL A 284 18.95 39.51 18.90
N GLU A 285 20.10 39.38 18.25
CA GLU A 285 21.35 38.91 18.83
C GLU A 285 21.68 39.69 20.10
N THR A 286 21.79 38.99 21.24
CA THR A 286 22.62 39.46 22.35
C THR A 286 23.39 38.28 22.93
N ASP A 287 24.71 38.42 22.88
CA ASP A 287 25.72 37.52 23.41
C ASP A 287 25.37 36.95 24.79
N LYS A 288 25.50 35.63 24.93
CA LYS A 288 25.75 35.00 26.24
C LYS A 288 26.74 33.85 26.09
N ASP A 289 27.98 34.15 26.49
CA ASP A 289 29.04 33.20 26.83
C ASP A 289 28.52 32.08 27.73
N PHE A 290 28.84 30.84 27.38
CA PHE A 290 28.53 29.65 28.17
C PHE A 290 29.78 29.22 28.91
N ASN A 291 29.83 29.46 30.23
CA ASN A 291 30.92 29.05 31.10
C ASN A 291 30.60 27.68 31.73
N MET A 292 31.46 26.69 31.52
CA MET A 292 31.35 25.35 32.10
C MET A 292 32.08 25.31 33.44
N ASP A 293 31.38 25.57 34.53
CA ASP A 293 31.76 25.13 35.87
C ASP A 293 30.56 25.28 36.82
N ALA A 294 29.91 24.16 37.17
CA ALA A 294 29.21 23.98 38.43
C ALA A 294 28.75 22.51 38.61
N ASP A 295 29.32 21.87 39.63
CA ASP A 295 28.95 20.57 40.19
C ASP A 295 27.52 20.57 40.77
N PHE A 296 26.71 19.56 40.40
CA PHE A 296 26.05 18.55 41.26
C PHE A 296 25.02 17.73 40.45
#